data_AF-A0A9Q0VRF0-F1
#
_entry.id   AF-A0A9Q0VRF0-F1
#
_cell.length_a   1.000
_cell.length_b   1.000
_cell.length_c   1.000
_cell.angle_alpha   90.00
_cell.angle_beta   90.00
_cell.angle_gamma   90.00
#
_symmetry.space_group_name_H-M   'P 1'
#
loop_
_entity.id
_entity.type
_entity.pdbx_description
1 polymer ?
#
loop_
_entity_poly.entity_id
_entity_poly.type
_entity_poly.pdbx_seq_one_letter_code
_entity_poly.pdbx_strand_id
1 'polypeptide(L)'
;MEEYPEELRTPPVALVSLVGCAEHHALISSYLNAERPPINTLALPDLSKIVLLLSKQIKSDPLSGDNGGILKKDWLLKHRTRVPAVAAAFFNSDHVSSDPAQWLQVCSDIENLKNVIRPKNIKLIVAVVQSSANDEISEDRMTLMRKRAEIDTKYLVVFNASDDLQLKQSLDRLGSTFAELANVYYKEEGLKVKTRVEKKSFNSHELNVRCCFKVRVFVFLGL
;
A
#
# COMPACT_ATOMS: atom_id res chain seq x y z
N MET A 1 14.50 28.29 -8.61
CA MET A 1 13.78 27.01 -8.75
C MET A 1 13.59 26.28 -7.41
N GLU A 2 14.30 26.66 -6.33
CA GLU A 2 14.17 26.08 -4.98
C GLU A 2 12.91 26.51 -4.20
N GLU A 3 12.14 27.46 -4.74
CA GLU A 3 10.97 28.05 -4.08
C GLU A 3 9.76 27.10 -4.01
N TYR A 4 9.78 26.01 -4.78
CA TYR A 4 8.72 25.01 -4.77
C TYR A 4 9.03 23.84 -3.81
N PRO A 5 8.02 23.30 -3.11
CA PRO A 5 8.14 22.05 -2.36
C PRO A 5 8.75 20.94 -3.20
N GLU A 6 9.56 20.07 -2.58
CA GLU A 6 10.28 18.99 -3.27
C GLU A 6 9.33 18.05 -4.02
N GLU A 7 8.12 17.89 -3.50
CA GLU A 7 7.06 17.06 -4.07
C GLU A 7 6.54 17.59 -5.41
N LEU A 8 6.75 18.87 -5.71
CA LEU A 8 6.44 19.47 -7.01
C LEU A 8 7.64 19.46 -7.97
N ARG A 9 8.84 19.22 -7.45
CA ARG A 9 10.10 19.20 -8.21
C ARG A 9 10.52 17.80 -8.63
N THR A 10 9.99 16.78 -7.97
CA THR A 10 10.34 15.37 -8.20
C THR A 10 9.16 14.63 -8.83
N PRO A 11 9.43 13.67 -9.75
CA PRO A 11 8.37 12.84 -10.30
C PRO A 11 7.61 12.15 -9.16
N PRO A 12 6.30 11.91 -9.32
CA PRO A 12 5.53 11.19 -8.34
C PRO A 12 6.09 9.78 -8.11
N VAL A 13 6.07 9.35 -6.86
CA VAL A 13 6.63 8.06 -6.42
C VAL A 13 5.53 7.32 -5.66
N ALA A 14 5.31 6.07 -6.02
CA ALA A 14 4.34 5.22 -5.34
C ALA A 14 4.79 4.96 -3.90
N LEU A 15 3.85 4.87 -2.97
CA LEU A 15 4.13 4.53 -1.58
C LEU A 15 3.45 3.21 -1.23
N VAL A 16 4.20 2.25 -0.68
CA VAL A 16 3.67 0.98 -0.17
C VAL A 16 4.04 0.82 1.30
N SER A 17 3.31 -0.02 2.03
CA SER A 17 3.63 -0.36 3.41
C SER A 17 3.98 -1.83 3.54
N LEU A 18 5.06 -2.12 4.27
CA LEU A 18 5.50 -3.45 4.64
C LEU A 18 5.15 -3.66 6.10
N VAL A 19 4.39 -4.70 6.42
CA VAL A 19 3.85 -4.92 7.76
C VAL A 19 4.16 -6.34 8.23
N GLY A 20 4.79 -6.49 9.40
CA GLY A 20 5.25 -7.79 9.91
C GLY A 20 6.57 -8.25 9.26
N CYS A 21 7.25 -9.23 9.87
CA CYS A 21 8.55 -9.76 9.41
C CYS A 21 9.59 -8.65 9.11
N ALA A 22 9.87 -7.81 10.13
CA ALA A 22 10.65 -6.58 10.01
C ALA A 22 12.09 -6.80 9.51
N GLU A 23 12.65 -7.99 9.74
CA GLU A 23 13.97 -8.41 9.28
C GLU A 23 14.13 -8.35 7.75
N HIS A 24 13.05 -8.48 7.00
CA HIS A 24 13.06 -8.43 5.53
C HIS A 24 12.82 -7.03 4.96
N HIS A 25 12.43 -6.05 5.78
CA HIS A 25 12.00 -4.73 5.30
C HIS A 25 13.12 -3.98 4.61
N ALA A 26 14.32 -3.92 5.20
CA ALA A 26 15.44 -3.18 4.62
C ALA A 26 15.80 -3.67 3.20
N LEU A 27 15.79 -4.99 3.02
CA LEU A 27 16.07 -5.65 1.75
C LEU A 27 15.01 -5.33 0.70
N ILE A 28 13.73 -5.54 1.04
CA ILE A 28 12.61 -5.25 0.14
C ILE A 28 12.55 -3.75 -0.19
N SER A 29 12.73 -2.89 0.80
CA SER A 29 12.80 -1.44 0.64
C SER A 29 13.92 -1.01 -0.30
N SER A 30 15.12 -1.60 -0.17
CA SER A 30 16.24 -1.29 -1.07
C SER A 30 15.95 -1.74 -2.50
N TYR A 31 15.37 -2.92 -2.68
CA TYR A 31 14.99 -3.45 -3.98
C TYR A 31 13.95 -2.54 -4.68
N LEU A 32 12.86 -2.22 -3.98
CA LEU A 32 11.78 -1.38 -4.51
C LEU A 32 12.21 0.06 -4.83
N ASN A 33 13.18 0.61 -4.10
CA ASN A 33 13.74 1.92 -4.42
C ASN A 33 14.66 1.90 -5.65
N ALA A 34 15.24 0.75 -6.00
CA ALA A 34 16.08 0.58 -7.18
C ALA A 34 15.27 0.37 -8.47
N GLU A 35 13.99 0.01 -8.35
CA GLU A 35 13.05 -0.15 -9.47
C GLU A 35 12.86 1.15 -10.28
N ARG A 36 12.37 1.00 -11.50
CA ARG A 36 12.07 2.12 -12.40
C ARG A 36 10.62 2.02 -12.92
N PRO A 37 9.69 2.86 -12.43
CA PRO A 37 9.87 3.93 -11.44
C PRO A 37 10.13 3.40 -10.01
N PRO A 38 10.81 4.18 -9.14
CA PRO A 38 11.06 3.77 -7.77
C PRO A 38 9.76 3.68 -6.97
N ILE A 39 9.72 2.81 -5.97
CA ILE A 39 8.61 2.64 -5.04
C ILE A 39 9.10 2.88 -3.61
N ASN A 40 8.54 3.91 -2.97
CA ASN A 40 8.81 4.23 -1.57
C ASN A 40 8.10 3.23 -0.64
N THR A 41 8.70 3.00 0.52
CA THR A 41 8.19 2.04 1.50
C THR A 41 7.98 2.67 2.88
N LEU A 42 6.93 2.23 3.56
CA LEU A 42 6.71 2.41 4.99
C LEU A 42 6.92 1.08 5.69
N ALA A 43 8.07 0.92 6.32
CA ALA A 43 8.41 -0.26 7.12
C ALA A 43 7.72 -0.18 8.49
N LEU A 44 6.79 -1.10 8.76
CA LEU A 44 5.99 -1.14 9.98
C LEU A 44 6.19 -2.49 10.67
N PRO A 45 6.81 -2.53 11.87
CA PRO A 45 7.22 -3.80 12.48
C PRO A 45 6.02 -4.70 12.83
N ASP A 46 4.86 -4.10 13.10
CA ASP A 46 3.64 -4.81 13.48
C ASP A 46 2.39 -4.20 12.84
N LEU A 47 1.29 -4.96 12.87
CA LEU A 47 -0.01 -4.52 12.35
C LEU A 47 -0.64 -3.41 13.21
N SER A 48 -0.30 -3.30 14.49
CA SER A 48 -0.82 -2.22 15.34
C SER A 48 -0.33 -0.84 14.88
N LYS A 49 0.88 -0.73 14.33
CA LYS A 49 1.42 0.52 13.77
C LYS A 49 0.63 0.97 12.55
N ILE A 50 0.25 0.06 11.63
CA ILE A 50 -0.55 0.46 10.47
C ILE A 50 -1.95 0.92 10.88
N VAL A 51 -2.57 0.25 11.86
CA VAL A 51 -3.83 0.69 12.47
C VAL A 51 -3.69 2.11 13.03
N LEU A 52 -2.65 2.39 13.81
CA LEU A 52 -2.41 3.71 14.41
C LEU A 52 -2.17 4.79 13.34
N LEU A 53 -1.39 4.49 12.32
CA LEU A 53 -1.09 5.42 11.22
C LEU A 53 -2.35 5.77 10.44
N LEU A 54 -3.15 4.77 10.07
CA LEU A 54 -4.33 4.96 9.22
C LEU A 54 -5.53 5.51 10.00
N SER A 55 -5.69 5.18 11.29
CA SER A 55 -6.75 5.71 12.16
C SER A 55 -6.57 7.20 12.48
N LYS A 56 -5.34 7.67 12.74
CA LYS A 56 -5.04 9.11 12.91
C LYS A 56 -5.46 9.93 11.69
N GLN A 57 -5.44 9.34 10.50
CA GLN A 57 -5.82 10.01 9.26
C GLN A 57 -7.33 10.15 9.05
N ILE A 58 -8.18 9.54 9.88
CA ILE A 58 -9.65 9.62 9.74
C ILE A 58 -10.19 10.96 10.27
N LYS A 59 -9.50 11.61 11.20
CA LYS A 59 -9.95 12.89 11.82
C LYS A 59 -9.82 14.12 10.92
N SER A 60 -9.29 14.00 9.70
CA SER A 60 -9.20 15.15 8.78
C SER A 60 -10.45 15.21 7.90
N ASP A 61 -11.50 15.86 8.38
CA ASP A 61 -12.65 16.23 7.54
C ASP A 61 -12.13 17.08 6.35
N PRO A 62 -12.45 16.77 5.08
CA PRO A 62 -11.99 17.54 3.92
C PRO A 62 -12.45 19.00 3.91
N LEU A 63 -13.37 19.35 4.81
CA LEU A 63 -14.05 20.65 4.92
C LEU A 63 -13.79 21.38 6.25
N SER A 64 -13.04 20.81 7.20
CA SER A 64 -12.62 21.56 8.38
C SER A 64 -11.57 22.58 7.98
N GLY A 65 -11.99 23.84 7.97
CA GLY A 65 -11.22 25.00 7.54
C GLY A 65 -9.91 25.15 8.30
N ASP A 66 -8.86 25.53 7.57
CA ASP A 66 -8.22 26.83 7.71
C ASP A 66 -6.99 26.92 6.77
N ASN A 67 -6.80 28.10 6.19
CA ASN A 67 -5.62 28.63 5.48
C ASN A 67 -5.33 28.26 4.00
N GLY A 68 -5.87 29.10 3.09
CA GLY A 68 -5.02 29.93 2.21
C GLY A 68 -4.57 29.42 0.83
N GLY A 69 -5.28 28.49 0.18
CA GLY A 69 -4.92 28.12 -1.21
C GLY A 69 -5.79 27.06 -1.89
N ILE A 70 -5.55 26.87 -3.19
CA ILE A 70 -6.26 25.92 -4.07
C ILE A 70 -6.09 24.46 -3.58
N LEU A 71 -4.96 24.13 -2.95
CA LEU A 71 -4.69 22.81 -2.37
C LEU A 71 -4.55 22.92 -0.86
N LYS A 72 -5.05 21.89 -0.16
CA LYS A 72 -4.79 21.75 1.28
C LYS A 72 -3.28 21.59 1.47
N LYS A 73 -2.70 22.37 2.39
CA LYS A 73 -1.31 22.22 2.82
C LYS A 73 -1.01 20.74 3.12
N ASP A 74 0.11 20.25 2.61
CA ASP A 74 0.59 18.86 2.77
C ASP A 74 -0.23 17.76 2.09
N TRP A 75 -1.16 18.07 1.17
CA TRP A 75 -1.90 17.03 0.44
C TRP A 75 -0.96 16.10 -0.35
N LEU A 76 0.02 16.67 -1.05
CA LEU A 76 1.04 15.90 -1.78
C LEU A 76 1.93 15.10 -0.84
N LEU A 77 2.48 15.78 0.18
CA LEU A 77 3.30 15.14 1.21
C LEU A 77 2.59 13.93 1.82
N LYS A 78 1.29 14.05 2.13
CA LYS A 78 0.47 12.95 2.65
C LYS A 78 0.45 11.73 1.72
N HIS A 79 0.20 11.91 0.43
CA HIS A 79 0.14 10.81 -0.54
C HIS A 79 1.52 10.26 -0.92
N ARG A 80 2.60 11.01 -0.67
CA ARG A 80 3.98 10.57 -0.91
C ARG A 80 4.63 9.90 0.30
N THR A 81 4.16 10.17 1.52
CA THR A 81 4.86 9.75 2.75
C THR A 81 3.99 9.12 3.84
N ARG A 82 2.65 9.21 3.77
CA ARG A 82 1.77 8.79 4.89
C ARG A 82 0.66 7.82 4.52
N VAL A 83 0.11 7.92 3.31
CA VAL A 83 -0.98 7.05 2.85
C VAL A 83 -0.44 6.12 1.77
N PRO A 84 -0.17 4.85 2.12
CA PRO A 84 0.33 3.89 1.13
C PRO A 84 -0.81 3.52 0.17
N ALA A 85 -0.47 3.30 -1.09
CA ALA A 85 -1.35 2.74 -2.11
C ALA A 85 -1.61 1.23 -1.88
N VAL A 86 -0.60 0.53 -1.35
CA VAL A 86 -0.62 -0.92 -1.11
C VAL A 86 -0.10 -1.22 0.28
N ALA A 87 -0.75 -2.14 0.99
CA ALA A 87 -0.26 -2.75 2.22
C ALA A 87 0.11 -4.21 1.96
N ALA A 88 1.35 -4.59 2.22
CA ALA A 88 1.81 -5.96 2.22
C ALA A 88 1.95 -6.46 3.65
N ALA A 89 1.19 -7.50 3.99
CA ALA A 89 1.29 -8.18 5.27
C ALA A 89 2.15 -9.43 5.12
N PHE A 90 3.25 -9.48 5.86
CA PHE A 90 4.18 -10.60 5.89
C PHE A 90 3.89 -11.45 7.12
N PHE A 91 3.74 -12.75 6.90
CA PHE A 91 3.54 -13.75 7.95
C PHE A 91 4.60 -14.84 7.80
N ASN A 92 5.21 -15.26 8.90
CA ASN A 92 6.10 -16.42 8.88
C ASN A 92 5.33 -17.69 8.50
N SER A 93 5.96 -18.55 7.70
CA SER A 93 5.46 -19.88 7.33
C SER A 93 5.03 -20.67 8.56
N ASP A 94 5.81 -20.61 9.64
CA ASP A 94 5.55 -21.27 10.91
C ASP A 94 4.19 -20.88 11.50
N HIS A 95 3.79 -19.60 11.43
CA HIS A 95 2.51 -19.14 11.96
C HIS A 95 1.32 -19.60 11.11
N VAL A 96 1.56 -19.96 9.85
CA VAL A 96 0.55 -20.42 8.88
C VAL A 96 0.41 -21.95 8.90
N SER A 97 1.52 -22.66 9.09
CA SER A 97 1.60 -24.12 9.05
C SER A 97 1.37 -24.79 10.42
N SER A 98 1.66 -24.08 11.52
CA SER A 98 1.68 -24.67 12.87
C SER A 98 0.34 -24.57 13.62
N ASP A 99 0.41 -24.51 14.96
CA ASP A 99 -0.68 -24.57 15.94
C ASP A 99 -1.94 -23.77 15.52
N PRO A 100 -3.16 -24.35 15.65
CA PRO A 100 -4.43 -23.63 15.50
C PRO A 100 -4.46 -22.24 16.14
N ALA A 101 -3.82 -22.03 17.28
CA ALA A 101 -3.78 -20.72 17.95
C ALA A 101 -3.04 -19.65 17.11
N GLN A 102 -1.90 -20.00 16.51
CA GLN A 102 -1.14 -19.08 15.66
C GLN A 102 -1.88 -18.77 14.36
N TRP A 103 -2.51 -19.79 13.76
CA TRP A 103 -3.37 -19.60 12.60
C TRP A 103 -4.55 -18.67 12.87
N LEU A 104 -5.19 -18.80 14.04
CA LEU A 104 -6.28 -17.90 14.46
C LEU A 104 -5.78 -16.46 14.59
N GLN A 105 -4.57 -16.25 15.11
CA GLN A 105 -3.97 -14.92 15.19
C GLN A 105 -3.75 -14.33 13.79
N VAL A 106 -3.17 -15.07 12.85
CA VAL A 106 -3.00 -14.65 11.45
C VAL A 106 -4.34 -14.26 10.82
N CYS A 107 -5.38 -15.06 11.08
CA CYS A 107 -6.74 -14.78 10.60
C CYS A 107 -7.31 -13.47 11.17
N SER A 108 -7.11 -13.21 12.47
CA SER A 108 -7.53 -11.96 13.12
C SER A 108 -6.77 -10.76 12.57
N ASP A 109 -5.46 -10.92 12.39
CA ASP A 109 -4.56 -9.90 11.84
C ASP A 109 -4.97 -9.48 10.42
N ILE A 110 -5.29 -10.44 9.55
CA ILE A 110 -5.80 -10.19 8.20
C ILE A 110 -7.13 -9.40 8.25
N GLU A 111 -8.06 -9.76 9.13
CA GLU A 111 -9.32 -9.01 9.28
C GLU A 111 -9.11 -7.58 9.77
N ASN A 112 -8.30 -7.43 10.82
CA ASN A 112 -7.98 -6.13 11.39
C ASN A 112 -7.35 -5.23 10.33
N LEU A 113 -6.42 -5.77 9.55
CA LEU A 113 -5.80 -5.05 8.45
C LEU A 113 -6.84 -4.61 7.41
N LYS A 114 -7.69 -5.54 6.94
CA LYS A 114 -8.77 -5.25 5.97
C LYS A 114 -9.68 -4.12 6.45
N ASN A 115 -10.08 -4.15 7.71
CA ASN A 115 -10.96 -3.13 8.29
C ASN A 115 -10.33 -1.73 8.26
N VAL A 116 -9.01 -1.64 8.36
CA VAL A 116 -8.27 -0.37 8.37
C VAL A 116 -7.98 0.14 6.95
N ILE A 117 -7.68 -0.75 6.00
CA ILE A 117 -7.29 -0.38 4.63
C ILE A 117 -8.49 -0.10 3.72
N ARG A 118 -9.61 -0.82 3.91
CA ARG A 118 -10.80 -0.75 3.04
C ARG A 118 -11.42 0.65 2.96
N PRO A 119 -11.58 1.41 4.06
CA PRO A 119 -12.13 2.78 3.99
C PRO A 119 -11.28 3.75 3.17
N LYS A 120 -9.99 3.44 2.97
CA LYS A 120 -9.03 4.25 2.21
C LYS A 120 -8.74 3.69 0.83
N ASN A 121 -9.42 2.60 0.44
CA ASN A 121 -9.21 1.88 -0.82
C ASN A 121 -7.78 1.35 -1.02
N ILE A 122 -7.01 1.21 0.06
CA ILE A 122 -5.63 0.72 0.00
C ILE A 122 -5.67 -0.76 -0.39
N LYS A 123 -4.83 -1.16 -1.35
CA LYS A 123 -4.78 -2.54 -1.86
C LYS A 123 -3.98 -3.45 -0.93
N LEU A 124 -4.27 -4.75 -0.97
CA LEU A 124 -3.67 -5.74 -0.06
C LEU A 124 -2.84 -6.76 -0.84
N ILE A 125 -1.62 -7.00 -0.36
CA ILE A 125 -0.79 -8.16 -0.68
C ILE A 125 -0.62 -8.95 0.62
N VAL A 126 -0.69 -10.27 0.51
CA VAL A 126 -0.32 -11.16 1.62
C VAL A 126 0.91 -11.93 1.19
N ALA A 127 1.96 -11.86 2.00
CA ALA A 127 3.22 -12.54 1.76
C ALA A 127 3.46 -13.56 2.87
N VAL A 128 3.82 -14.79 2.49
CA VAL A 128 4.24 -15.81 3.45
C VAL A 128 5.75 -16.00 3.34
N VAL A 129 6.45 -15.73 4.43
CA VAL A 129 7.90 -15.78 4.53
C VAL A 129 8.32 -17.20 4.90
N GLN A 130 9.04 -17.88 4.01
CA GLN A 130 9.60 -19.21 4.29
C GLN A 130 10.85 -19.08 5.16
N SER A 131 10.86 -19.79 6.29
CA SER A 131 11.96 -19.88 7.23
C SER A 131 13.00 -20.91 6.77
N SER A 132 12.54 -21.97 6.11
CA SER A 132 13.38 -22.99 5.49
C SER A 132 12.93 -23.34 4.07
N ALA A 133 13.88 -23.81 3.24
CA ALA A 133 13.58 -24.27 1.88
C ALA A 133 12.60 -25.48 1.83
N ASN A 134 12.36 -26.13 2.97
CA ASN A 134 11.46 -27.27 3.11
C ASN A 134 10.12 -26.91 3.77
N ASP A 135 9.86 -25.62 4.01
CA ASP A 135 8.59 -25.14 4.56
C ASP A 135 7.49 -25.27 3.51
N GLU A 136 6.90 -26.45 3.44
CA GLU A 136 5.77 -26.74 2.57
C GLU A 136 4.48 -26.34 3.28
N ILE A 137 3.83 -25.30 2.76
CA ILE A 137 2.53 -24.86 3.25
C ILE A 137 1.47 -25.54 2.39
N SER A 138 0.58 -26.27 3.05
CA SER A 138 -0.55 -26.92 2.37
C SER A 138 -1.32 -25.94 1.49
N GLU A 139 -1.64 -26.37 0.25
CA GLU A 139 -2.51 -25.62 -0.68
C GLU A 139 -3.87 -25.26 -0.06
N ASP A 140 -4.39 -26.07 0.86
CA ASP A 140 -5.62 -25.78 1.59
C ASP A 140 -5.45 -24.56 2.51
N ARG A 141 -4.31 -24.46 3.20
CA ARG A 141 -3.97 -23.29 4.04
C ARG A 141 -3.84 -22.03 3.19
N MET A 142 -3.14 -22.11 2.07
CA MET A 142 -3.02 -21.00 1.12
C MET A 142 -4.38 -20.57 0.57
N THR A 143 -5.27 -21.54 0.30
CA THR A 143 -6.65 -21.27 -0.16
C THR A 143 -7.50 -20.62 0.91
N LEU A 144 -7.42 -21.08 2.16
CA LEU A 144 -8.11 -20.47 3.29
C LEU A 144 -7.61 -19.04 3.53
N MET A 145 -6.29 -18.81 3.46
CA MET A 145 -5.69 -17.49 3.63
C MET A 145 -6.18 -16.51 2.55
N ARG A 146 -6.23 -16.94 1.28
CA ARG A 146 -6.79 -16.13 0.17
C ARG A 146 -8.25 -15.78 0.41
N LYS A 147 -9.08 -16.77 0.74
CA LYS A 147 -10.51 -16.57 1.03
C LYS A 147 -10.71 -15.59 2.18
N ARG A 148 -9.89 -15.69 3.23
CA ARG A 148 -9.91 -14.79 4.39
C ARG A 148 -9.54 -13.36 4.02
N ALA A 149 -8.46 -13.22 3.24
CA ALA A 149 -7.93 -11.94 2.81
C ALA A 149 -8.80 -11.26 1.73
N GLU A 150 -9.72 -11.99 1.09
CA GLU A 150 -10.50 -11.51 -0.07
C GLU A 150 -9.60 -11.03 -1.21
N ILE A 151 -8.53 -11.77 -1.48
CA ILE A 151 -7.55 -11.45 -2.52
C ILE A 151 -7.46 -12.55 -3.57
N ASP A 152 -7.10 -12.15 -4.79
CA ASP A 152 -6.78 -13.08 -5.88
C ASP A 152 -5.47 -13.84 -5.60
N THR A 153 -5.34 -15.01 -6.24
CA THR A 153 -4.15 -15.87 -6.16
C THR A 153 -2.85 -15.13 -6.43
N LYS A 154 -2.85 -14.18 -7.37
CA LYS A 154 -1.65 -13.41 -7.72
C LYS A 154 -1.14 -12.52 -6.59
N TYR A 155 -2.01 -12.09 -5.67
CA TYR A 155 -1.67 -11.21 -4.54
C TYR A 155 -1.30 -11.97 -3.26
N LEU A 156 -1.33 -13.30 -3.30
CA LEU A 156 -0.68 -14.16 -2.31
C LEU A 156 0.70 -14.57 -2.83
N VAL A 157 1.76 -14.09 -2.18
CA VAL A 157 3.14 -14.29 -2.61
C VAL A 157 3.88 -15.14 -1.58
N VAL A 158 4.66 -16.10 -2.04
CA VAL A 158 5.62 -16.80 -1.18
C VAL A 158 6.95 -16.07 -1.30
N PHE A 159 7.45 -15.61 -0.16
CA PHE A 159 8.70 -14.87 -0.05
C PHE A 159 9.76 -15.80 0.55
N ASN A 160 10.77 -16.12 -0.24
CA ASN A 160 11.85 -17.00 0.18
C ASN A 160 13.16 -16.23 0.22
N ALA A 161 13.79 -16.16 1.40
CA ALA A 161 15.07 -15.48 1.59
C ALA A 161 16.25 -16.45 1.74
N SER A 162 16.05 -17.75 1.54
CA SER A 162 17.05 -18.79 1.80
C SER A 162 18.07 -18.96 0.67
N ASP A 163 17.68 -18.72 -0.58
CA ASP A 163 18.51 -18.88 -1.78
C ASP A 163 18.45 -17.59 -2.62
N ASP A 164 19.59 -17.11 -3.11
CA ASP A 164 19.72 -15.86 -3.88
C ASP A 164 18.85 -15.85 -5.13
N LEU A 165 18.73 -17.00 -5.82
CA LEU A 165 17.92 -17.11 -7.03
C LEU A 165 16.42 -17.05 -6.70
N GLN A 166 15.99 -17.75 -5.66
CA GLN A 166 14.60 -17.75 -5.20
C GLN A 166 14.22 -16.39 -4.60
N LEU A 167 15.13 -15.77 -3.85
CA LEU A 167 14.98 -14.42 -3.32
C LEU A 167 14.77 -13.41 -4.44
N LYS A 168 15.60 -13.45 -5.47
CA LYS A 168 15.44 -12.55 -6.63
C LYS A 168 14.08 -12.76 -7.29
N GLN A 169 13.66 -14.00 -7.51
CA GLN A 169 12.35 -14.29 -8.09
C GLN A 169 11.19 -13.81 -7.19
N SER A 170 11.29 -14.00 -5.87
CA SER A 170 10.32 -13.49 -4.90
C SER A 170 10.27 -11.96 -4.92
N LEU A 171 11.41 -11.27 -5.02
CA LEU A 171 11.48 -9.82 -5.13
C LEU A 171 10.89 -9.30 -6.44
N ASP A 172 11.25 -9.89 -7.59
CA ASP A 172 10.73 -9.52 -8.91
C ASP A 172 9.19 -9.67 -8.93
N ARG A 173 8.68 -10.78 -8.40
CA ARG A 173 7.22 -11.03 -8.29
C ARG A 173 6.56 -10.03 -7.34
N LEU A 174 7.16 -9.77 -6.19
CA LEU A 174 6.63 -8.83 -5.21
C LEU A 174 6.61 -7.39 -5.76
N GLY A 175 7.70 -6.96 -6.39
CA GLY A 175 7.85 -5.65 -7.02
C GLY A 175 6.84 -5.41 -8.14
N SER A 176 6.69 -6.37 -9.05
CA SER A 176 5.69 -6.27 -10.13
C SER A 176 4.25 -6.21 -9.58
N THR A 177 3.95 -6.99 -8.53
CA THR A 177 2.64 -6.96 -7.87
C THR A 177 2.38 -5.62 -7.17
N PHE A 178 3.40 -5.05 -6.51
CA PHE A 178 3.30 -3.72 -5.90
C PHE A 178 3.03 -2.63 -6.93
N ALA A 179 3.78 -2.64 -8.04
CA ALA A 179 3.61 -1.67 -9.12
C ALA A 179 2.20 -1.76 -9.74
N GLU A 180 1.73 -2.98 -10.01
CA GLU A 180 0.38 -3.21 -10.54
C GLU A 180 -0.69 -2.66 -9.59
N LEU A 181 -0.67 -3.04 -8.32
CA LEU A 181 -1.68 -2.62 -7.35
C LEU A 181 -1.61 -1.12 -7.03
N ALA A 182 -0.41 -0.53 -7.02
CA ALA A 182 -0.24 0.90 -6.88
C ALA A 182 -0.87 1.65 -8.06
N ASN A 183 -0.67 1.18 -9.29
CA ASN A 183 -1.30 1.75 -10.48
C ASN A 183 -2.82 1.66 -10.42
N VAL A 184 -3.37 0.51 -9.98
CA VAL A 184 -4.82 0.37 -9.78
C VAL A 184 -5.34 1.35 -8.73
N TYR A 185 -4.65 1.47 -7.59
CA TYR A 185 -5.02 2.40 -6.53
C TYR A 185 -5.10 3.84 -7.04
N TYR A 186 -4.02 4.36 -7.63
CA TYR A 186 -3.95 5.76 -8.05
C TYR A 186 -4.91 6.05 -9.20
N LYS A 187 -5.11 5.10 -10.13
CA LYS A 187 -6.12 5.22 -11.20
C LYS A 187 -7.53 5.36 -10.61
N GLU A 188 -7.89 4.53 -9.64
CA GLU A 188 -9.21 4.58 -9.00
C GLU A 188 -9.40 5.87 -8.19
N GLU A 189 -8.39 6.34 -7.46
CA GLU A 189 -8.46 7.61 -6.74
C GLU A 189 -8.62 8.80 -7.70
N GLY A 190 -7.92 8.79 -8.83
CA GLY A 190 -8.11 9.77 -9.90
C GLY A 190 -9.53 9.76 -10.46
N LEU A 191 -10.08 8.57 -10.75
CA LEU A 191 -11.45 8.41 -11.24
C LEU A 191 -12.49 8.88 -10.22
N LYS A 192 -12.31 8.60 -8.92
CA LYS A 192 -13.21 9.09 -7.87
C LYS A 192 -13.27 10.61 -7.81
N VAL A 193 -12.12 11.27 -7.95
CA VAL A 193 -12.07 12.74 -8.02
C VAL A 193 -12.78 13.22 -9.28
N LYS A 194 -12.52 12.62 -10.44
CA LYS A 194 -13.15 12.97 -11.72
C LYS A 194 -14.67 12.84 -11.68
N THR A 195 -15.20 11.69 -11.26
CA THR A 195 -16.65 11.44 -11.14
C THR A 195 -17.31 12.42 -10.17
N ARG A 196 -16.63 12.82 -9.10
CA ARG A 196 -17.15 13.81 -8.15
C ARG A 196 -17.24 15.21 -8.77
N VAL A 197 -16.34 15.57 -9.68
CA VAL A 197 -16.41 16.82 -10.46
C VAL A 197 -17.58 16.76 -11.45
N GLU A 198 -17.74 15.66 -12.17
CA GLU A 198 -18.80 15.53 -13.18
C GLU A 198 -20.21 15.55 -12.55
N LYS A 199 -20.38 14.92 -11.37
CA LYS A 199 -21.67 14.84 -10.68
C LYS A 199 -22.05 16.10 -9.90
N LYS A 200 -21.08 16.92 -9.50
CA LYS A 200 -21.33 18.17 -8.78
C LYS A 200 -21.04 19.33 -9.71
N SER A 201 -22.08 20.08 -10.08
CA SER A 201 -21.91 21.39 -10.71
C SER A 201 -21.27 22.34 -9.69
N PHE A 202 -19.95 22.29 -9.55
CA PHE A 202 -19.22 23.22 -8.73
C PHE A 202 -19.14 24.54 -9.49
N ASN A 203 -19.92 25.54 -9.08
CA ASN A 203 -19.83 26.90 -9.60
C ASN A 203 -18.53 27.64 -9.17
N SER A 204 -17.60 26.96 -8.49
CA SER A 204 -16.33 27.52 -8.03
C SER A 204 -15.18 27.11 -8.96
N HIS A 205 -14.54 28.09 -9.59
CA HIS A 205 -13.34 27.88 -10.42
C HIS A 205 -12.18 27.28 -9.62
N GLU A 206 -11.99 27.68 -8.36
CA GLU A 206 -10.93 27.16 -7.50
C GLU A 206 -11.07 25.66 -7.22
N LEU A 207 -12.29 25.19 -6.98
CA LEU A 207 -12.56 23.76 -6.79
C LEU A 207 -12.29 22.95 -8.06
N ASN A 208 -12.60 23.52 -9.23
CA ASN A 208 -12.31 22.89 -10.51
C ASN A 208 -10.80 22.75 -10.75
N VAL A 209 -10.03 23.83 -10.56
CA VAL A 209 -8.56 23.81 -10.66
C VAL A 209 -7.95 22.79 -9.68
N ARG A 210 -8.43 22.78 -8.42
CA ARG A 210 -8.00 21.81 -7.39
C ARG A 210 -8.23 20.37 -7.84
N CYS A 211 -9.39 20.07 -8.40
CA CYS A 211 -9.72 18.72 -8.83
C CYS A 211 -8.91 18.28 -10.06
N CYS A 212 -8.76 19.15 -11.06
CA CYS A 212 -7.90 18.90 -12.21
C CYS A 212 -6.46 18.60 -11.79
N PHE A 213 -5.92 19.39 -10.85
CA PHE A 213 -4.60 19.13 -10.28
C PHE A 213 -4.50 17.74 -9.64
N LYS A 214 -5.46 17.39 -8.76
CA LYS A 214 -5.47 16.08 -8.09
C LYS A 214 -5.57 14.91 -9.07
N VAL A 215 -6.45 14.99 -10.06
CA VAL A 215 -6.59 13.98 -11.11
C VAL A 215 -5.26 13.82 -11.84
N ARG A 216 -4.61 14.92 -12.21
CA ARG A 216 -3.32 14.88 -12.92
C ARG A 216 -2.23 14.22 -12.07
N VAL A 217 -2.14 14.56 -10.79
CA VAL A 217 -1.17 13.92 -9.86
C VAL A 217 -1.41 12.43 -9.74
N PHE A 218 -2.66 11.99 -9.59
CA PHE A 218 -2.99 10.57 -9.50
C PHE A 218 -2.71 9.81 -10.80
N VAL A 219 -2.95 10.43 -11.96
CA VAL A 219 -2.57 9.84 -13.25
C VAL A 219 -1.06 9.69 -13.35
N PHE A 220 -0.28 10.69 -12.93
CA PHE A 220 1.17 10.58 -12.94
C PHE A 220 1.72 9.59 -11.88
N LEU A 221 1.04 9.38 -10.75
CA LEU A 221 1.41 8.36 -9.75
C LEU A 221 1.10 6.93 -10.21
N GLY A 222 0.22 6.76 -11.21
CA GLY A 222 -0.19 5.47 -11.76
C GLY A 222 0.41 5.15 -13.13
N LEU A 223 1.45 5.88 -13.55
CA LEU A 223 2.24 5.72 -14.76
C LEU A 223 3.70 5.51 -14.37
#